data_AF-A0A3M1BD18-F1
#
_entry.id   AF-A0A3M1BD18-F1
#
_cell.length_a   1.000
_cell.length_b   1.000
_cell.length_c   1.000
_cell.angle_alpha   90.00
_cell.angle_beta   90.00
_cell.angle_gamma   90.00
#
_symmetry.space_group_name_H-M   'P 1'
#
loop_
_entity.id
_entity.type
_entity.pdbx_description
1 polymer ?
#
loop_
_entity_poly.entity_id
_entity_poly.type
_entity_poly.pdbx_seq_one_letter_code
_entity_poly.pdbx_strand_id
1 'polypeptide(L)' 'MKKYILAVMPTKEFFLQKAAGWALRQYTKTNPEEVMDFLDQHPELPKLTKKEAVKWLVARSQS' A
#
# COMPACT_ATOMS: atom_id res chain seq x y z
N MET A 1 0.74 10.03 7.16
CA MET A 1 0.16 8.91 6.38
C MET A 1 0.38 7.55 7.05
N LYS A 2 1.63 7.16 7.35
CA LYS A 2 1.99 5.84 7.90
C LYS A 2 1.15 5.40 9.11
N LYS A 3 0.96 6.28 10.11
CA LYS A 3 0.12 6.02 11.30
C LYS A 3 -1.32 5.56 10.99
N TYR A 4 -1.95 6.12 9.95
CA TYR A 4 -3.31 5.75 9.56
C TYR A 4 -3.35 4.36 8.89
N ILE A 5 -2.35 4.06 8.05
CA ILE A 5 -2.24 2.75 7.39
C ILE A 5 -2.01 1.64 8.41
N LEU A 6 -1.19 1.92 9.44
CA LEU A 6 -0.96 0.99 10.54
C LEU A 6 -2.24 0.72 11.35
N ALA A 7 -3.09 1.73 11.54
CA ALA A 7 -4.38 1.55 12.21
C ALA A 7 -5.37 0.68 11.41
N VAL A 8 -5.17 0.55 10.09
CA VAL A 8 -5.98 -0.31 9.21
C VAL A 8 -5.49 -1.77 9.23
N MET A 9 -4.31 -2.07 9.77
CA MET A 9 -3.75 -3.42 9.82
C MET A 9 -4.66 -4.48 10.47
N PRO A 10 -5.28 -4.25 11.65
CA PRO A 10 -6.10 -5.27 12.29
C PRO A 10 -7.50 -5.41 11.68
N THR A 11 -7.94 -4.48 10.83
CA THR A 11 -9.31 -4.52 10.30
C THR A 11 -9.45 -5.42 9.08
N LYS A 12 -10.56 -6.15 9.02
CA LYS A 12 -10.99 -6.93 7.85
C LYS A 12 -11.93 -6.15 6.92
N GLU A 13 -12.19 -4.87 7.24
CA GLU A 13 -13.08 -4.00 6.46
C GLU A 13 -12.52 -3.70 5.07
N PHE A 14 -13.26 -4.13 4.05
CA PHE A 14 -12.84 -4.05 2.65
C PHE A 14 -12.51 -2.61 2.21
N PHE A 15 -13.38 -1.64 2.55
CA PHE A 15 -13.20 -0.26 2.12
C PHE A 15 -12.02 0.43 2.79
N LEU A 16 -11.74 0.12 4.06
CA LEU A 16 -10.59 0.67 4.77
C LEU A 16 -9.28 0.16 4.18
N GLN A 17 -9.20 -1.16 3.91
CA GLN A 17 -8.03 -1.76 3.27
C GLN A 17 -7.78 -1.19 1.87
N LYS A 18 -8.84 -0.95 1.10
CA LYS A 18 -8.77 -0.36 -0.25
C LYS A 18 -8.32 1.09 -0.20
N ALA A 19 -8.87 1.90 0.71
CA ALA A 19 -8.48 3.29 0.90
C ALA A 19 -7.00 3.42 1.31
N ALA A 20 -6.53 2.57 2.23
CA ALA A 20 -5.12 2.52 2.62
C ALA A 20 -4.21 2.18 1.42
N GLY A 21 -4.62 1.20 0.59
CA GLY A 21 -3.90 0.84 -0.63
C GLY A 21 -3.84 1.99 -1.64
N TRP A 22 -4.93 2.74 -1.82
CA TRP A 22 -4.97 3.91 -2.69
C TRP A 22 -4.09 5.06 -2.19
N ALA A 23 -4.04 5.30 -0.87
CA ALA A 23 -3.15 6.30 -0.28
C ALA A 23 -1.68 5.95 -0.56
N LEU A 24 -1.28 4.70 -0.32
CA LEU A 24 0.06 4.21 -0.65
C LEU A 24 0.38 4.36 -2.15
N ARG A 25 -0.57 3.98 -3.01
CA ARG A 25 -0.42 4.09 -4.47
C ARG A 25 -0.27 5.53 -4.97
N GLN A 26 -0.89 6.52 -4.33
CA GLN A 26 -0.62 7.91 -4.70
C GLN A 26 0.79 8.31 -4.28
N TYR A 27 1.26 7.85 -3.12
CA TYR A 27 2.60 8.15 -2.63
C TYR A 27 3.71 7.48 -3.45
N THR A 28 3.46 6.33 -4.09
CA THR A 28 4.44 5.72 -5.01
C THR A 28 4.81 6.64 -6.19
N LYS A 29 3.96 7.61 -6.55
CA LYS A 29 4.27 8.59 -7.60
C LYS A 29 5.31 9.61 -7.14
N THR A 30 5.43 9.81 -5.83
CA THR A 30 6.39 10.72 -5.20
C THR A 30 7.68 9.99 -4.82
N ASN A 31 7.55 8.86 -4.11
CA ASN A 31 8.70 8.03 -3.72
C ASN A 31 8.30 6.54 -3.73
N PRO A 32 8.57 5.81 -4.83
CA PRO A 32 8.21 4.40 -4.94
C PRO A 32 9.04 3.49 -4.02
N GLU A 33 10.33 3.80 -3.81
CA GLU A 33 11.24 3.00 -2.98
C GLU A 33 10.78 2.97 -1.53
N GLU A 34 10.43 4.14 -0.95
CA GLU A 34 9.94 4.22 0.43
C GLU A 34 8.63 3.43 0.63
N VAL A 35 7.78 3.34 -0.39
CA VAL A 35 6.56 2.51 -0.31
C VAL A 35 6.91 1.03 -0.31
N MET A 36 7.86 0.60 -1.13
CA MET A 36 8.31 -0.80 -1.16
C MET A 36 8.94 -1.19 0.18
N ASP A 37 9.85 -0.38 0.70
CA ASP A 37 10.45 -0.58 2.03
C ASP A 37 9.38 -0.66 3.13
N PHE A 38 8.38 0.22 3.08
CA PHE A 38 7.27 0.19 4.04
C PHE A 38 6.45 -1.10 3.95
N LEU A 39 6.17 -1.60 2.75
CA LEU A 39 5.42 -2.85 2.55
C LEU A 39 6.20 -4.09 2.99
N ASP A 40 7.52 -4.06 2.83
CA ASP A 40 8.44 -5.13 3.24
C ASP A 40 8.64 -5.16 4.76
N GLN A 41 8.72 -3.97 5.39
CA GLN A 41 8.80 -3.84 6.85
C GLN A 41 7.51 -4.26 7.58
N HIS A 42 6.37 -4.28 6.89
CA HIS A 42 5.06 -4.60 7.47
C HIS A 42 4.43 -5.81 6.75
N PRO A 43 5.01 -7.03 6.92
CA PRO A 43 4.51 -8.26 6.32
C PRO A 43 3.04 -8.54 6.68
N GLU A 44 2.58 -8.10 7.85
CA GLU A 44 1.23 -8.25 8.40
C GLU A 44 0.14 -7.42 7.72
N LEU A 45 0.50 -6.44 6.87
CA LEU A 45 -0.48 -5.64 6.16
C LEU A 45 -1.44 -6.52 5.34
N PRO A 46 -2.74 -6.19 5.29
CA PRO A 46 -3.70 -6.96 4.51
C PRO A 46 -3.27 -7.13 3.05
N LYS A 47 -3.43 -8.34 2.52
CA LYS A 47 -3.05 -8.68 1.13
C LYS A 47 -3.69 -7.73 0.11
N LEU A 48 -4.91 -7.27 0.35
CA LEU A 48 -5.61 -6.32 -0.51
C LEU A 48 -4.91 -4.95 -0.55
N THR A 49 -4.52 -4.43 0.61
CA THR A 49 -3.79 -3.16 0.74
C THR A 49 -2.47 -3.21 -0.02
N LYS A 50 -1.69 -4.29 0.14
CA LYS A 50 -0.43 -4.48 -0.61
C LYS A 50 -0.65 -4.52 -2.12
N LYS A 51 -1.63 -5.31 -2.58
CA LYS A 51 -1.98 -5.42 -4.01
C LYS A 51 -2.34 -4.07 -4.62
N GLU A 52 -3.18 -3.29 -3.93
CA GLU A 52 -3.60 -1.98 -4.44
C GLU A 52 -2.45 -0.96 -4.43
N ALA A 53 -1.54 -1.02 -3.45
CA ALA A 53 -0.38 -0.14 -3.34
C ALA A 53 0.61 -0.32 -4.51
N VAL A 54 0.96 -1.56 -4.86
CA VAL A 54 1.97 -1.85 -5.91
C VAL A 54 1.40 -1.88 -7.34
N LYS A 55 0.07 -1.81 -7.49
CA LYS A 55 -0.62 -1.92 -8.79
C LYS A 55 -0.09 -0.96 -9.86
N TRP A 56 0.34 0.23 -9.46
CA TRP A 56 0.90 1.22 -10.38
C TRP A 56 2.36 0.97 -10.75
N LEU A 57 3.14 0.37 -9.84
CA LEU A 57 4.53 0.01 -10.10
C LEU A 57 4.61 -1.11 -11.12
N VAL A 58 3.80 -2.16 -10.93
CA VAL A 58 3.71 -3.31 -11.86
C VAL A 58 3.31 -2.87 -13.27
N ALA A 59 2.40 -1.90 -13.39
CA ALA A 59 1.98 -1.37 -14.68
C ALA A 59 3.08 -0.57 -15.42
N ARG A 60 4.08 -0.04 -14.71
CA ARG A 60 5.21 0.72 -15.29
C ARG A 60 6.43 -0.14 -15.59
N SER A 61 6.59 -1.29 -14.94
CA SER A 61 7.71 -2.22 -15.20
C SER A 61 7.52 -3.11 -16.44
N GLN A 62 6.41 -2.95 -17.17
CA GLN A 62 6.13 -3.64 -18.44
C GLN A 62 6.33 -2.73 -19.67
N SER A 63 7.18 -1.70 -19.55
CA SER A 63 7.53 -0.76 -20.62
C SER A 63 9.03 -0.68 -20.79
#